data_AF-A0A4Q9Y320-F1
#
_entry.id   AF-A0A4Q9Y320-F1
#
_cell.length_a   1.000
_cell.length_b   1.000
_cell.length_c   1.000
_cell.angle_alpha   90.00
_cell.angle_beta   90.00
_cell.angle_gamma   90.00
#
_symmetry.space_group_name_H-M   'P 1'
#
loop_
_entity.id
_entity.type
_entity.pdbx_description
1 polymer ?
#
loop_
_entity_poly.entity_id
_entity_poly.type
_entity_poly.pdbx_seq_one_letter_code
_entity_poly.pdbx_strand_id
1 'polypeptide(L)'
;MTIIENKQRAILASATRLFIEPGYSETRMQMIAAEANIAVGTLYKFFKSKPDLLNFVFTATISGPETFANQSELFKPTSKAELLTRTTTLYQNEQKKLTTILVKTHTAGSFTQLLTSLFTAFDRYGAYFLIIERNQELYPTLLDLYKEYRQALYENTTRYLTTMSDNGLISALLQPKYDAAMIIDEIFW
;
A
#
# COMPACT_ATOMS: atom_id res chain seq x y z
N MET A 1 13.02 -7.08 20.58
CA MET A 1 12.17 -5.92 20.23
C MET A 1 12.24 -4.92 21.37
N THR A 2 12.71 -3.69 21.13
CA THR A 2 12.90 -2.66 22.16
C THR A 2 11.59 -1.87 22.41
N ILE A 3 11.51 -1.14 23.54
CA ILE A 3 10.33 -0.32 23.88
C ILE A 3 10.08 0.77 22.83
N ILE A 4 11.13 1.28 22.17
CA ILE A 4 11.03 2.31 21.12
C ILE A 4 10.47 1.72 19.83
N GLU A 5 10.97 0.53 19.42
CA GLU A 5 10.45 -0.23 18.28
C GLU A 5 8.94 -0.48 18.41
N ASN A 6 8.48 -0.79 19.62
CA ASN A 6 7.06 -1.01 19.89
C ASN A 6 6.22 0.27 19.73
N LYS A 7 6.74 1.44 20.14
CA LYS A 7 6.00 2.71 20.07
C LYS A 7 5.83 3.19 18.64
N GLN A 8 6.89 3.16 17.82
CA GLN A 8 6.78 3.61 16.42
C GLN A 8 5.88 2.70 15.60
N ARG A 9 5.89 1.38 15.86
CA ARG A 9 4.94 0.45 15.27
C ARG A 9 3.50 0.75 15.69
N ALA A 10 3.26 1.01 16.98
CA ALA A 10 1.93 1.38 17.47
C ALA A 10 1.44 2.70 16.85
N ILE A 11 2.31 3.70 16.75
CA ILE A 11 2.00 4.97 16.09
C ILE A 11 1.69 4.76 14.61
N LEU A 12 2.52 3.99 13.89
CA LEU A 12 2.32 3.68 12.48
C LEU A 12 0.96 3.01 12.27
N ALA A 13 0.66 1.96 13.02
CA ALA A 13 -0.60 1.24 12.91
C ALA A 13 -1.81 2.16 13.19
N SER A 14 -1.74 2.96 14.26
CA SER A 14 -2.82 3.87 14.66
C SER A 14 -3.03 5.00 13.64
N ALA A 15 -1.94 5.62 13.18
CA ALA A 15 -1.99 6.68 12.19
C ALA A 15 -2.53 6.16 10.86
N THR A 16 -2.05 5.00 10.39
CA THR A 16 -2.54 4.35 9.18
C THR A 16 -4.05 4.12 9.25
N ARG A 17 -4.54 3.53 10.35
CA ARG A 17 -5.98 3.26 10.51
C ARG A 17 -6.79 4.54 10.49
N LEU A 18 -6.43 5.53 11.31
CA LEU A 18 -7.18 6.78 11.43
C LEU A 18 -7.13 7.64 10.15
N PHE A 19 -6.03 7.62 9.41
CA PHE A 19 -5.93 8.32 8.13
C PHE A 19 -6.76 7.68 7.01
N ILE A 20 -7.14 6.40 7.14
CA ILE A 20 -8.11 5.74 6.26
C ILE A 20 -9.53 6.03 6.74
N GLU A 21 -9.81 5.75 8.01
CA GLU A 21 -11.13 5.91 8.63
C GLU A 21 -10.93 6.40 10.08
N PRO A 22 -11.30 7.66 10.40
CA PRO A 22 -12.25 8.53 9.69
C PRO A 22 -11.68 9.37 8.53
N GLY A 23 -10.38 9.31 8.26
CA GLY A 23 -9.72 10.09 7.20
C GLY A 23 -8.75 11.14 7.75
N TYR A 24 -7.86 11.66 6.89
CA TYR A 24 -6.79 12.57 7.34
C TYR A 24 -7.32 13.87 7.95
N SER A 25 -8.32 14.50 7.34
CA SER A 25 -8.85 15.80 7.78
C SER A 25 -9.42 15.72 9.20
N GLU A 26 -10.24 14.70 9.46
CA GLU A 26 -10.88 14.45 10.76
C GLU A 26 -9.91 13.93 11.83
N THR A 27 -8.79 13.34 11.41
CA THR A 27 -7.80 12.81 12.33
C THR A 27 -6.95 13.90 12.97
N ARG A 28 -6.90 13.88 14.32
CA ARG A 28 -6.06 14.77 15.14
C ARG A 28 -4.90 13.98 15.75
N MET A 29 -3.77 14.66 16.01
CA MET A 29 -2.59 14.04 16.65
C MET A 29 -2.93 13.38 18.00
N GLN A 30 -3.87 13.95 18.75
CA GLN A 30 -4.34 13.41 20.03
C GLN A 30 -5.07 12.08 19.88
N MET A 31 -5.85 11.91 18.81
CA MET A 31 -6.53 10.63 18.53
C MET A 31 -5.52 9.52 18.28
N ILE A 32 -4.49 9.81 17.49
CA ILE A 32 -3.42 8.85 17.18
C ILE A 32 -2.64 8.49 18.44
N ALA A 33 -2.30 9.48 19.27
CA ALA A 33 -1.59 9.23 20.52
C ALA A 33 -2.41 8.36 21.49
N ALA A 34 -3.71 8.63 21.60
CA ALA A 34 -4.62 7.87 22.44
C ALA A 34 -4.74 6.41 21.96
N GLU A 35 -4.92 6.20 20.66
CA GLU A 35 -5.02 4.86 20.08
C GLU A 35 -3.70 4.07 20.19
N ALA A 36 -2.57 4.73 19.95
CA ALA A 36 -1.25 4.13 20.12
C ALA A 36 -0.86 3.90 21.59
N ASN A 37 -1.72 4.27 22.54
CA ASN A 37 -1.51 4.20 23.99
C ASN A 37 -0.20 4.89 24.43
N ILE A 38 0.01 6.11 23.94
CA ILE A 38 1.15 6.96 24.30
C ILE A 38 0.71 8.37 24.70
N ALA A 39 1.54 9.05 25.48
CA ALA A 39 1.32 10.47 25.74
C ALA A 39 1.46 11.29 24.45
N VAL A 40 0.61 12.30 24.26
CA VAL A 40 0.66 13.23 23.11
C VAL A 40 2.05 13.86 22.97
N GLY A 41 2.67 14.28 24.09
CA GLY A 41 4.03 14.81 24.08
C GLY A 41 5.09 13.79 23.62
N THR A 42 4.85 12.49 23.78
CA THR A 42 5.73 11.44 23.22
C THR A 42 5.57 11.37 21.70
N LEU A 43 4.36 11.47 21.16
CA LEU A 43 4.13 11.51 19.72
C LEU A 43 4.86 12.70 19.08
N TYR A 44 4.78 13.88 19.69
CA TYR A 44 5.46 15.09 19.19
C TYR A 44 7.00 15.06 19.29
N LYS A 45 7.58 14.16 20.11
CA LYS A 45 9.02 13.90 20.08
C LYS A 45 9.46 13.21 18.80
N PHE A 46 8.59 12.38 18.22
CA PHE A 46 8.87 11.67 16.97
C PHE A 46 8.41 12.46 15.74
N PHE A 47 7.27 13.16 15.81
CA PHE A 47 6.67 13.83 14.65
C PHE A 47 6.23 15.25 15.01
N LYS A 48 6.82 16.26 14.34
CA LYS A 48 6.50 17.67 14.60
C LYS A 48 5.07 18.04 14.23
N SER A 49 4.49 17.35 13.24
CA SER A 49 3.19 17.70 12.69
C SER A 49 2.43 16.50 12.14
N LYS A 50 1.12 16.67 11.88
CA LYS A 50 0.28 15.67 11.22
C LYS A 50 0.76 15.35 9.78
N PRO A 51 1.16 16.35 8.95
CA PRO A 51 1.82 16.08 7.67
C PRO A 51 3.10 15.25 7.78
N ASP A 52 3.94 15.51 8.79
CA ASP A 52 5.18 14.72 8.97
C ASP A 52 4.87 13.27 9.33
N LEU A 53 3.84 13.05 10.15
CA LEU A 53 3.37 11.71 10.49
C LEU A 53 2.77 10.99 9.27
N LEU A 54 2.01 11.68 8.41
CA LEU A 54 1.54 11.10 7.16
C LEU A 54 2.71 10.74 6.22
N ASN A 55 3.70 11.62 6.11
CA ASN A 55 4.92 11.35 5.36
C ASN A 55 5.67 10.12 5.91
N PHE A 56 5.72 9.96 7.23
CA PHE A 56 6.26 8.79 7.88
C PHE A 56 5.48 7.52 7.52
N VAL A 57 4.14 7.53 7.61
CA VAL A 57 3.30 6.40 7.20
C VAL A 57 3.65 5.97 5.78
N PHE A 58 3.71 6.93 4.87
CA PHE A 58 4.05 6.68 3.47
C PHE A 58 5.45 6.11 3.27
N THR A 59 6.44 6.69 3.93
CA THR A 59 7.83 6.25 3.80
C THR A 59 8.04 4.87 4.42
N ALA A 60 7.40 4.59 5.57
CA ALA A 60 7.43 3.30 6.25
C ALA A 60 6.76 2.20 5.41
N THR A 61 5.64 2.49 4.74
CA THR A 61 5.00 1.51 3.86
C THR A 61 5.88 1.14 2.67
N ILE A 62 6.54 2.12 2.04
CA ILE A 62 7.41 1.86 0.88
C ILE A 62 8.72 1.15 1.29
N SER A 63 9.38 1.65 2.32
CA SER A 63 10.71 1.16 2.75
C SER A 63 10.66 -0.02 3.72
N GLY A 64 9.48 -0.35 4.24
CA GLY A 64 9.30 -1.35 5.30
C GLY A 64 9.43 -0.71 6.70
N PRO A 65 8.54 -1.06 7.66
CA PRO A 65 8.51 -0.48 9.00
C PRO A 65 9.79 -0.75 9.80
N GLU A 66 10.52 -1.83 9.48
CA GLU A 66 11.80 -2.19 10.07
C GLU A 66 12.89 -1.12 9.88
N THR A 67 12.82 -0.34 8.80
CA THR A 67 13.74 0.77 8.51
C THR A 67 13.73 1.82 9.62
N PHE A 68 12.63 1.91 10.37
CA PHE A 68 12.39 2.95 11.36
C PHE A 68 12.43 2.44 12.79
N ALA A 69 12.55 1.12 13.00
CA ALA A 69 12.29 0.48 14.29
C ALA A 69 13.14 1.07 15.44
N ASN A 70 14.35 1.57 15.18
CA ASN A 70 15.25 2.08 16.22
C ASN A 70 15.50 3.58 16.17
N GLN A 71 14.64 4.37 15.53
CA GLN A 71 14.80 5.83 15.51
C GLN A 71 14.25 6.45 16.81
N SER A 72 15.14 6.78 17.74
CA SER A 72 14.80 7.59 18.91
C SER A 72 14.69 9.10 18.61
N GLU A 73 15.09 9.50 17.41
CA GLU A 73 15.13 10.89 16.97
C GLU A 73 13.83 11.33 16.29
N LEU A 74 13.69 12.64 16.18
CA LEU A 74 12.63 13.26 15.41
C LEU A 74 12.72 12.83 13.94
N PHE A 75 11.61 12.31 13.41
CA PHE A 75 11.48 11.93 12.02
C PHE A 75 11.76 13.12 11.10
N LYS A 76 12.57 12.88 10.07
CA LYS A 76 12.86 13.84 9.01
C LYS A 76 12.02 13.46 7.79
N PRO A 77 11.02 14.27 7.40
CA PRO A 77 10.15 13.93 6.29
C PRO A 77 10.92 13.91 4.98
N THR A 78 10.58 12.94 4.15
CA THR A 78 11.05 12.82 2.78
C THR A 78 10.36 13.87 1.91
N SER A 79 11.08 14.43 0.93
CA SER A 79 10.50 15.42 0.01
C SER A 79 9.36 14.82 -0.83
N LYS A 80 8.43 15.65 -1.32
CA LYS A 80 7.36 15.19 -2.23
C LYS A 80 7.92 14.53 -3.49
N ALA A 81 8.99 15.08 -4.04
CA ALA A 81 9.65 14.54 -5.25
C ALA A 81 10.29 13.17 -4.99
N GLU A 82 10.95 12.99 -3.85
CA GLU A 82 11.52 11.70 -3.49
C GLU A 82 10.44 10.66 -3.19
N LEU A 83 9.36 11.05 -2.51
CA LEU A 83 8.22 10.17 -2.28
C LEU A 83 7.60 9.72 -3.60
N LEU A 84 7.44 10.64 -4.56
CA LEU A 84 6.98 10.34 -5.91
C LEU A 84 7.88 9.30 -6.59
N THR A 85 9.19 9.55 -6.63
CA THR A 85 10.17 8.63 -7.22
C THR A 85 10.09 7.23 -6.59
N ARG A 86 10.08 7.15 -5.26
CA ARG A 86 9.98 5.88 -4.52
C ARG A 86 8.69 5.13 -4.85
N THR A 87 7.57 5.85 -4.98
CA THR A 87 6.26 5.28 -5.31
C THR A 87 6.23 4.78 -6.75
N THR A 88 6.78 5.53 -7.70
CA THR A 88 6.92 5.08 -9.10
C THR A 88 7.74 3.80 -9.19
N THR A 89 8.88 3.73 -8.49
CA THR A 89 9.72 2.52 -8.47
C THR A 89 8.99 1.33 -7.86
N LEU A 90 8.20 1.55 -6.79
CA LEU A 90 7.35 0.51 -6.20
C LEU A 90 6.37 -0.04 -7.25
N TYR A 91 5.61 0.82 -7.93
CA TYR A 91 4.64 0.38 -8.95
C TYR A 91 5.28 -0.38 -10.09
N GLN A 92 6.43 0.09 -10.58
CA GLN A 92 7.18 -0.60 -11.63
C GLN A 92 7.64 -1.99 -11.19
N ASN A 93 8.08 -2.13 -9.94
CA ASN A 93 8.50 -3.41 -9.39
C ASN A 93 7.33 -4.39 -9.23
N GLU A 94 6.19 -3.93 -8.72
CA GLU A 94 4.99 -4.77 -8.59
C GLU A 94 4.47 -5.23 -9.97
N GLN A 95 4.41 -4.34 -10.95
CA GLN A 95 4.04 -4.70 -12.32
C GLN A 95 5.02 -5.72 -12.94
N LYS A 96 6.32 -5.55 -12.70
CA LYS A 96 7.35 -6.49 -13.17
C LYS A 96 7.19 -7.88 -12.54
N LYS A 97 6.81 -7.96 -11.25
CA LYS A 97 6.52 -9.24 -10.58
C LYS A 97 5.36 -9.97 -11.26
N LEU A 98 4.23 -9.29 -11.45
CA LEU A 98 3.05 -9.86 -12.13
C LEU A 98 3.36 -10.31 -13.56
N THR A 99 4.09 -9.49 -14.32
CA THR A 99 4.53 -9.84 -15.68
C THR A 99 5.45 -11.05 -15.68
N THR A 100 6.33 -11.18 -14.68
CA THR A 100 7.22 -12.34 -14.55
C THR A 100 6.42 -13.62 -14.30
N ILE A 101 5.35 -13.55 -13.50
CA ILE A 101 4.46 -14.67 -13.24
C ILE A 101 3.71 -15.09 -14.52
N LEU A 102 3.31 -14.13 -15.36
CA LEU A 102 2.71 -14.41 -16.68
C LEU A 102 3.67 -15.20 -17.59
N VAL A 103 4.94 -14.80 -17.63
CA VAL A 103 5.92 -15.39 -18.56
C VAL A 103 6.47 -16.73 -18.07
N LYS A 104 6.61 -16.93 -16.76
CA LYS A 104 7.30 -18.10 -16.21
C LYS A 104 6.39 -19.27 -15.88
N THR A 105 5.08 -19.08 -15.75
CA THR A 105 4.21 -20.08 -15.14
C THR A 105 3.10 -20.55 -16.10
N HIS A 106 3.26 -21.75 -16.64
CA HIS A 106 2.27 -22.47 -17.46
C HIS A 106 1.73 -23.72 -16.75
N THR A 107 1.56 -23.67 -15.43
CA THR A 107 1.14 -24.84 -14.63
C THR A 107 -0.09 -24.51 -13.79
N ALA A 108 -0.73 -25.53 -13.21
CA ALA A 108 -1.90 -25.33 -12.34
C ALA A 108 -1.62 -24.41 -11.14
N GLY A 109 -0.35 -24.27 -10.70
CA GLY A 109 0.05 -23.37 -9.61
C GLY A 109 0.06 -21.88 -9.98
N SER A 110 -0.06 -21.54 -11.27
CA SER A 110 -0.08 -20.17 -11.80
C SER A 110 -1.12 -19.28 -11.13
N PHE A 111 -2.36 -19.76 -11.00
CA PHE A 111 -3.44 -18.96 -10.42
C PHE A 111 -3.18 -18.65 -8.95
N THR A 112 -2.72 -19.63 -8.18
CA THR A 112 -2.33 -19.44 -6.78
C THR A 112 -1.20 -18.44 -6.63
N GLN A 113 -0.22 -18.44 -7.54
CA GLN A 113 0.87 -17.46 -7.53
C GLN A 113 0.37 -16.04 -7.82
N LEU A 114 -0.57 -15.88 -8.78
CA LEU A 114 -1.23 -14.59 -9.03
C LEU A 114 -1.93 -14.10 -7.77
N LEU A 115 -2.83 -14.90 -7.19
CA LEU A 115 -3.57 -14.53 -5.99
C LEU A 115 -2.62 -14.19 -4.84
N THR A 116 -1.61 -15.04 -4.59
CA THR A 116 -0.60 -14.79 -3.55
C THR A 116 0.09 -13.44 -3.77
N SER A 117 0.43 -13.10 -5.01
CA SER A 117 1.10 -11.83 -5.33
C SER A 117 0.18 -10.64 -5.12
N LEU A 118 -1.09 -10.74 -5.55
CA LEU A 118 -2.10 -9.69 -5.34
C LEU A 118 -2.35 -9.46 -3.85
N PHE A 119 -2.59 -10.53 -3.07
CA PHE A 119 -2.76 -10.45 -1.62
C PHE A 119 -1.52 -9.88 -0.93
N THR A 120 -0.32 -10.31 -1.31
CA THR A 120 0.92 -9.79 -0.72
C THR A 120 1.10 -8.30 -1.03
N ALA A 121 0.79 -7.87 -2.26
CA ALA A 121 0.86 -6.46 -2.62
C ALA A 121 -0.17 -5.62 -1.85
N PHE A 122 -1.39 -6.15 -1.68
CA PHE A 122 -2.44 -5.47 -0.92
C PHE A 122 -2.14 -5.42 0.59
N ASP A 123 -1.72 -6.52 1.21
CA ASP A 123 -1.33 -6.55 2.62
C ASP A 123 -0.22 -5.54 2.91
N ARG A 124 0.75 -5.44 2.00
CA ARG A 124 1.89 -4.54 2.16
C ARG A 124 1.57 -3.08 1.86
N TYR A 125 0.79 -2.79 0.81
CA TYR A 125 0.66 -1.44 0.26
C TYR A 125 -0.79 -0.92 0.20
N GLY A 126 -1.79 -1.76 0.46
CA GLY A 126 -3.22 -1.43 0.37
C GLY A 126 -3.58 -0.22 1.23
N ALA A 127 -3.10 -0.17 2.46
CA ALA A 127 -3.31 0.96 3.35
C ALA A 127 -2.76 2.29 2.78
N TYR A 128 -1.60 2.25 2.13
CA TYR A 128 -1.01 3.42 1.47
C TYR A 128 -1.89 3.92 0.32
N PHE A 129 -2.44 2.99 -0.48
CA PHE A 129 -3.35 3.33 -1.58
C PHE A 129 -4.67 3.92 -1.08
N LEU A 130 -5.27 3.32 -0.06
CA LEU A 130 -6.52 3.80 0.54
C LEU A 130 -6.36 5.21 1.11
N ILE A 131 -5.22 5.51 1.74
CA ILE A 131 -4.93 6.87 2.21
C ILE A 131 -4.84 7.85 1.03
N ILE A 132 -4.18 7.51 -0.07
CA ILE A 132 -4.13 8.39 -1.25
C ILE A 132 -5.53 8.62 -1.82
N GLU A 133 -6.33 7.57 -1.97
CA GLU A 133 -7.67 7.64 -2.55
C GLU A 133 -8.65 8.45 -1.69
N ARG A 134 -8.53 8.35 -0.36
CA ARG A 134 -9.35 9.13 0.58
C ARG A 134 -8.88 10.57 0.75
N ASN A 135 -7.65 10.89 0.37
CA ASN A 135 -7.03 12.20 0.60
C ASN A 135 -6.51 12.84 -0.70
N GLN A 136 -7.35 12.83 -1.73
CA GLN A 136 -7.05 13.19 -3.12
C GLN A 136 -6.39 14.56 -3.28
N GLU A 137 -6.80 15.54 -2.46
CA GLU A 137 -6.32 16.92 -2.54
C GLU A 137 -4.88 17.10 -2.02
N LEU A 138 -4.40 16.22 -1.13
CA LEU A 138 -3.09 16.37 -0.50
C LEU A 138 -1.94 16.02 -1.46
N TYR A 139 -2.16 15.04 -2.34
CA TYR A 139 -1.15 14.49 -3.24
C TYR A 139 -1.72 14.13 -4.61
N PRO A 140 -2.15 15.12 -5.43
CA PRO A 140 -2.76 14.86 -6.73
C PRO A 140 -1.84 14.03 -7.64
N THR A 141 -0.54 14.29 -7.65
CA THR A 141 0.42 13.52 -8.45
C THR A 141 0.56 12.05 -8.00
N LEU A 142 0.43 11.77 -6.70
CA LEU A 142 0.44 10.37 -6.21
C LEU A 142 -0.88 9.67 -6.55
N LEU A 143 -1.99 10.42 -6.54
CA LEU A 143 -3.29 9.90 -6.96
C LEU A 143 -3.29 9.52 -8.44
N ASP A 144 -2.71 10.35 -9.30
CA ASP A 144 -2.60 10.05 -10.74
C ASP A 144 -1.76 8.79 -10.98
N LEU A 145 -0.60 8.68 -10.32
CA LEU A 145 0.19 7.45 -10.37
C LEU A 145 -0.56 6.22 -9.86
N TYR A 146 -1.34 6.36 -8.79
CA TYR A 146 -2.16 5.27 -8.27
C TYR A 146 -3.24 4.84 -9.28
N LYS A 147 -3.92 5.79 -9.94
CA LYS A 147 -4.90 5.49 -10.98
C LYS A 147 -4.27 4.74 -12.16
N GLU A 148 -3.10 5.20 -12.63
CA GLU A 148 -2.34 4.52 -13.68
C GLU A 148 -1.94 3.10 -13.27
N TYR A 149 -1.43 2.94 -12.04
CA TYR A 149 -1.07 1.63 -11.50
C TYR A 149 -2.29 0.70 -11.40
N ARG A 150 -3.42 1.20 -10.89
CA ARG A 150 -4.65 0.42 -10.73
C ARG A 150 -5.21 -0.02 -12.09
N GLN A 151 -5.19 0.85 -13.09
CA GLN A 151 -5.56 0.48 -14.46
C GLN A 151 -4.65 -0.63 -15.00
N ALA A 152 -3.32 -0.49 -14.87
CA ALA A 152 -2.37 -1.51 -15.29
C ALA A 152 -2.57 -2.85 -14.54
N LEU A 153 -2.97 -2.81 -13.27
CA LEU A 153 -3.28 -3.99 -12.46
C LEU A 153 -4.49 -4.76 -13.04
N TYR A 154 -5.58 -4.08 -13.38
CA TYR A 154 -6.75 -4.70 -14.03
C TYR A 154 -6.39 -5.30 -15.38
N GLU A 155 -5.65 -4.56 -16.21
CA GLU A 155 -5.24 -5.02 -17.55
C GLU A 155 -4.32 -6.25 -17.49
N ASN A 156 -3.33 -6.23 -16.59
CA ASN A 156 -2.39 -7.34 -16.42
C ASN A 156 -3.09 -8.58 -15.86
N THR A 157 -4.00 -8.41 -14.90
CA THR A 157 -4.78 -9.52 -14.32
C THR A 157 -5.71 -10.12 -15.36
N THR A 158 -6.40 -9.28 -16.16
CA THR A 158 -7.22 -9.74 -17.29
C THR A 158 -6.38 -10.60 -18.25
N ARG A 159 -5.20 -10.10 -18.66
CA ARG A 159 -4.30 -10.83 -19.56
C ARG A 159 -3.84 -12.16 -18.96
N TYR A 160 -3.61 -12.19 -17.66
CA TYR A 160 -3.24 -13.40 -16.94
C TYR A 160 -4.35 -14.44 -16.99
N LEU A 161 -5.56 -14.05 -16.58
CA LEU A 161 -6.73 -14.92 -16.58
C LEU A 161 -7.06 -15.45 -17.98
N THR A 162 -7.04 -14.60 -19.01
CA THR A 162 -7.22 -15.02 -20.40
C THR A 162 -6.16 -16.06 -20.81
N THR A 163 -4.88 -15.77 -20.57
CA THR A 163 -3.80 -16.72 -20.89
C THR A 163 -3.99 -18.06 -20.18
N MET A 164 -4.43 -18.05 -18.92
CA MET A 164 -4.69 -19.29 -18.18
C MET A 164 -5.86 -20.08 -18.75
N SER A 165 -6.95 -19.39 -19.08
CA SER A 165 -8.14 -19.97 -19.72
C SER A 165 -7.79 -20.60 -21.07
N ASP A 166 -7.06 -19.87 -21.93
CA ASP A 166 -6.67 -20.34 -23.26
C ASP A 166 -5.76 -21.57 -23.21
N ASN A 167 -4.95 -21.70 -22.15
CA ASN A 167 -4.09 -22.86 -21.90
C ASN A 167 -4.81 -23.99 -21.13
N GLY A 168 -6.11 -23.89 -20.87
CA GLY A 168 -6.91 -24.90 -20.17
C GLY A 168 -6.56 -25.07 -18.69
N LEU A 169 -5.88 -24.09 -18.08
CA LEU A 169 -5.49 -24.12 -16.67
C LEU A 169 -6.64 -23.72 -15.73
N ILE A 170 -7.61 -22.97 -16.23
CA ILE A 170 -8.86 -22.61 -15.57
C ILE A 170 -10.02 -22.76 -16.55
N SER A 171 -11.25 -22.75 -16.04
CA SER A 171 -12.47 -22.74 -16.85
C SER A 171 -12.50 -21.55 -17.80
N ALA A 172 -13.15 -21.76 -18.96
CA ALA A 172 -13.34 -20.71 -19.95
C ALA A 172 -14.03 -19.48 -19.35
N LEU A 173 -13.43 -18.32 -19.57
CA LEU A 173 -13.93 -17.06 -19.04
C LEU A 173 -14.86 -16.40 -20.06
N LEU A 174 -16.09 -16.10 -19.63
CA LEU A 174 -17.07 -15.39 -20.46
C LEU A 174 -16.73 -13.90 -20.56
N GLN A 175 -16.20 -13.32 -19.48
CA GLN A 175 -15.96 -11.89 -19.37
C GLN A 175 -14.66 -11.57 -18.58
N PRO A 176 -13.47 -11.91 -19.13
CA PRO A 176 -12.19 -11.84 -18.40
C PRO A 176 -11.90 -10.50 -17.70
N LYS A 177 -12.35 -9.39 -18.27
CA LYS A 177 -12.20 -8.05 -17.68
C LYS A 177 -13.00 -7.88 -16.39
N TYR A 178 -14.22 -8.39 -16.37
CA TYR A 178 -15.09 -8.33 -15.19
C TYR A 178 -14.63 -9.34 -14.14
N ASP A 179 -14.18 -10.53 -14.56
CA ASP A 179 -13.59 -11.51 -13.65
C ASP A 179 -12.34 -10.95 -12.94
N ALA A 180 -11.45 -10.30 -13.69
CA ALA A 180 -10.29 -9.61 -13.12
C ALA A 180 -10.68 -8.47 -12.19
N ALA A 181 -11.68 -7.67 -12.58
CA ALA A 181 -12.16 -6.57 -11.76
C ALA A 181 -12.71 -7.07 -10.43
N MET A 182 -13.54 -8.13 -10.46
CA MET A 182 -14.09 -8.76 -9.26
C MET A 182 -12.98 -9.28 -8.34
N ILE A 183 -11.97 -9.98 -8.87
CA ILE A 183 -10.85 -10.47 -8.05
C ILE A 183 -10.10 -9.32 -7.39
N ILE A 184 -9.79 -8.26 -8.14
CA ILE A 184 -9.06 -7.12 -7.59
C ILE A 184 -9.93 -6.39 -6.56
N ASP A 185 -11.21 -6.17 -6.84
CA ASP A 185 -12.07 -5.44 -5.92
C ASP A 185 -12.31 -6.24 -4.62
N GLU A 186 -12.52 -7.56 -4.69
CA GLU A 186 -12.64 -8.43 -3.51
C GLU A 186 -11.34 -8.50 -2.67
N ILE A 187 -10.18 -8.27 -3.28
CA ILE A 187 -8.91 -8.22 -2.54
C ILE A 187 -8.70 -6.85 -1.90
N PHE A 188 -9.20 -5.79 -2.53
CA PHE A 188 -8.91 -4.41 -2.13
C PHE A 188 -9.99 -3.78 -1.21
N TRP A 189 -11.14 -4.43 -1.05
CA TRP A 189 -12.28 -4.02 -0.20
C TRP A 189 -12.55 -5.01 0.92
#